data_AF-A0A1Q7W381-F1
#
_entry.id   AF-A0A1Q7W381-F1
#
_cell.length_a   1.000
_cell.length_b   1.000
_cell.length_c   1.000
_cell.angle_alpha   90.00
_cell.angle_beta   90.00
_cell.angle_gamma   90.00
#
_symmetry.space_group_name_H-M   'P 1'
#
loop_
_entity.id
_entity.type
_entity.pdbx_description
1 polymer ?
#
loop_
_entity_poly.entity_id
_entity_poly.type
_entity_poly.pdbx_seq_one_letter_code
_entity_poly.pdbx_strand_id
1 'polypeptide(L)'
;MAHVELSLSEPAEPDLVPAPSSSVEHWAIAVTEAAEPCLVIDKLSLIIAASQSGAVLLGFEDQSKAVGRHLFAGVLRLLDFADGADLPDSEMEKIPPVLAYSSGRLARGLLRVQSGGEVRTLDAVATPLFDGRQAVGSLTFFSEV
;
A
#
# COMPACT_ATOMS: atom_id res chain seq x y z
N MET A 1 -45.73 -0.62 -41.50
CA MET A 1 -44.52 0.09 -41.02
C MET A 1 -44.66 0.17 -39.52
N ALA A 2 -43.90 -0.65 -38.79
CA ALA A 2 -44.00 -0.74 -37.33
C ALA A 2 -43.12 0.34 -36.70
N HIS A 3 -43.70 1.19 -35.86
CA HIS A 3 -42.99 2.21 -35.08
C HIS A 3 -42.45 1.54 -33.83
N VAL A 4 -41.12 1.39 -33.72
CA VAL A 4 -40.45 0.87 -32.53
C VAL A 4 -40.08 2.07 -31.68
N GLU A 5 -40.76 2.25 -30.55
CA GLU A 5 -40.37 3.26 -29.56
C GLU A 5 -39.27 2.71 -28.67
N LEU A 6 -38.08 3.31 -28.77
CA LEU A 6 -36.96 3.07 -27.88
C LEU A 6 -37.18 3.85 -26.59
N SER A 7 -37.76 3.20 -25.57
CA SER A 7 -37.77 3.74 -24.21
C SER A 7 -36.36 3.72 -23.64
N LEU A 8 -35.80 4.89 -23.37
CA LEU A 8 -34.56 5.06 -22.63
C LEU A 8 -34.84 4.75 -21.16
N SER A 9 -34.23 3.70 -20.63
CA SER A 9 -34.24 3.42 -19.19
C SER A 9 -33.58 4.57 -18.43
N GLU A 10 -34.17 4.99 -17.32
CA GLU A 10 -33.59 6.00 -16.43
C GLU A 10 -32.19 5.55 -15.96
N PRO A 11 -31.20 6.47 -15.92
CA PRO A 11 -29.88 6.12 -15.41
C PRO A 11 -30.01 5.68 -13.96
N ALA A 12 -29.46 4.51 -13.63
CA ALA A 12 -29.39 4.03 -12.26
C ALA A 12 -28.74 5.11 -11.39
N GLU A 13 -29.42 5.51 -10.31
CA GLU A 13 -28.86 6.45 -9.34
C GLU A 13 -27.54 5.87 -8.82
N PRO A 14 -26.43 6.62 -8.87
CA PRO A 14 -25.17 6.14 -8.34
C PRO A 14 -25.35 5.87 -6.85
N ASP A 15 -25.02 4.65 -6.43
CA ASP A 15 -25.00 4.27 -5.03
C ASP A 15 -24.10 5.27 -4.28
N LEU A 16 -24.69 6.08 -3.41
CA LEU A 16 -24.03 7.21 -2.75
C LEU A 16 -23.14 6.67 -1.63
N VAL A 17 -22.06 5.98 -1.99
CA VAL A 17 -20.99 5.69 -1.05
C VAL A 17 -20.42 7.04 -0.59
N PRO A 18 -20.35 7.32 0.72
CA PRO A 18 -19.78 8.57 1.23
C PRO A 18 -18.38 8.77 0.63
N ALA A 19 -18.11 9.97 0.12
CA ALA A 19 -16.77 10.29 -0.36
C ALA A 19 -15.77 10.13 0.81
N PRO A 20 -14.61 9.48 0.58
CA PRO A 20 -13.60 9.30 1.61
C PRO A 20 -13.13 10.67 2.13
N SER A 21 -12.90 10.76 3.44
CA SER A 21 -12.59 12.03 4.10
C SER A 21 -11.11 12.44 3.93
N SER A 22 -10.26 11.51 3.52
CA SER A 22 -8.83 11.72 3.23
C SER A 22 -8.34 10.86 2.06
N SER A 23 -7.21 11.25 1.46
CA SER A 23 -6.52 10.46 0.44
C SER A 23 -6.11 9.08 0.95
N VAL A 24 -5.72 8.97 2.22
CA VAL A 24 -5.38 7.69 2.87
C VAL A 24 -6.60 6.78 2.93
N GLU A 25 -7.76 7.27 3.37
CA GLU A 25 -9.00 6.46 3.38
C GLU A 25 -9.41 6.01 1.98
N HIS A 26 -9.33 6.91 1.00
CA HIS A 26 -9.65 6.59 -0.39
C HIS A 26 -8.81 5.42 -0.91
N TRP A 27 -7.49 5.51 -0.75
CA TRP A 27 -6.58 4.47 -1.21
C TRP A 27 -6.62 3.21 -0.36
N ALA A 28 -6.96 3.32 0.93
CA ALA A 28 -7.14 2.16 1.80
C ALA A 28 -8.26 1.24 1.27
N ILE A 29 -9.37 1.80 0.81
CA ILE A 29 -10.47 1.04 0.18
C ILE A 29 -9.96 0.32 -1.07
N ALA A 30 -9.30 1.04 -1.98
CA ALA A 30 -8.79 0.45 -3.23
C ALA A 30 -7.75 -0.65 -2.99
N VAL A 31 -6.83 -0.45 -2.04
CA VAL A 31 -5.79 -1.42 -1.69
C VAL A 31 -6.36 -2.66 -1.02
N THR A 32 -7.43 -2.51 -0.24
CA THR A 32 -8.06 -3.65 0.45
C THR A 32 -8.56 -4.70 -0.54
N GLU A 33 -9.11 -4.25 -1.68
CA GLU A 33 -9.69 -5.09 -2.74
C GLU A 33 -8.70 -5.42 -3.87
N ALA A 34 -7.47 -4.89 -3.82
CA ALA A 34 -6.50 -5.04 -4.91
C ALA A 34 -5.98 -6.48 -5.01
N ALA A 35 -5.79 -6.95 -6.25
CA ALA A 35 -5.15 -8.23 -6.52
C ALA A 35 -3.62 -8.12 -6.45
N GLU A 36 -3.07 -6.97 -6.86
CA GLU A 36 -1.64 -6.71 -6.86
C GLU A 36 -1.09 -6.56 -5.43
N PRO A 37 0.17 -6.96 -5.16
CA PRO A 37 0.80 -6.72 -3.87
C PRO A 37 1.02 -5.22 -3.63
N CYS A 38 0.26 -4.65 -2.69
CA CYS A 38 0.35 -3.23 -2.38
C CYS A 38 -0.05 -2.92 -0.94
N LEU A 39 0.34 -1.74 -0.45
CA LEU A 39 -0.03 -1.25 0.88
C LEU A 39 -0.18 0.26 0.92
N VAL A 40 -0.94 0.75 1.89
CA VAL A 40 -1.00 2.16 2.30
C VAL A 40 -0.46 2.27 3.72
N ILE A 41 0.46 3.21 3.94
CA ILE A 41 0.81 3.69 5.29
C ILE A 41 0.36 5.13 5.51
N ASP A 42 0.12 5.48 6.77
CA ASP A 42 -0.05 6.87 7.18
C ASP A 42 1.29 7.56 7.52
N LYS A 43 1.20 8.82 7.95
CA LYS A 43 2.32 9.65 8.42
C LYS A 43 3.11 9.08 9.61
N LEU A 44 2.54 8.13 10.35
CA LEU A 44 3.18 7.45 11.48
C LEU A 44 3.71 6.08 11.05
N SER A 45 3.76 5.77 9.75
CA SER A 45 4.14 4.46 9.23
C SER A 45 3.28 3.31 9.76
N LEU A 46 2.03 3.60 10.14
CA LEU A 46 1.03 2.57 10.42
C LEU A 46 0.47 2.06 9.10
N ILE A 47 0.37 0.74 8.97
CA ILE A 47 -0.29 0.09 7.83
C ILE A 47 -1.79 0.33 7.96
N ILE A 48 -2.33 1.18 7.09
CA ILE A 48 -3.77 1.48 7.06
C ILE A 48 -4.52 0.46 6.21
N ALA A 49 -3.90 0.01 5.12
CA ALA A 49 -4.40 -1.08 4.29
C ALA A 49 -3.23 -1.84 3.67
N ALA A 50 -3.46 -3.11 3.36
CA ALA A 50 -2.58 -3.92 2.53
C ALA A 50 -3.47 -4.82 1.67
N SER A 51 -3.12 -5.11 0.43
CA SER A 51 -3.80 -6.18 -0.30
C SER A 51 -3.49 -7.53 0.34
N GLN A 52 -4.34 -8.54 0.13
CA GLN A 52 -4.08 -9.89 0.66
C GLN A 52 -2.73 -10.43 0.16
N SER A 53 -2.42 -10.25 -1.12
CA SER A 53 -1.15 -10.65 -1.71
C SER A 53 0.02 -9.85 -1.16
N GLY A 54 -0.14 -8.54 -0.92
CA GLY A 54 0.86 -7.68 -0.30
C GLY A 54 1.18 -8.07 1.14
N ALA A 55 0.16 -8.36 1.94
CA ALA A 55 0.34 -8.79 3.33
C ALA A 55 1.13 -10.10 3.42
N VAL A 56 0.76 -11.11 2.63
CA VAL A 56 1.47 -12.40 2.60
C VAL A 56 2.91 -12.24 2.09
N LEU A 57 3.11 -11.43 1.04
CA LEU A 57 4.44 -11.17 0.48
C LEU A 57 5.38 -10.53 1.52
N LEU A 58 4.84 -9.69 2.40
CA LEU A 58 5.56 -9.02 3.48
C LEU A 58 5.69 -9.87 4.76
N GLY A 59 5.17 -11.10 4.77
CA GLY A 59 5.32 -12.03 5.90
C GLY A 59 4.21 -12.00 6.94
N PHE A 60 3.11 -11.31 6.67
CA PHE A 60 1.90 -11.42 7.47
C PHE A 60 1.12 -12.68 7.07
N GLU A 61 0.34 -13.23 8.01
CA GLU A 61 -0.56 -14.36 7.72
C GLU A 61 -1.64 -13.96 6.71
N ASP A 62 -2.24 -12.78 6.91
CA ASP A 62 -3.25 -12.19 6.04
C ASP A 62 -3.31 -10.66 6.23
N GLN A 63 -4.18 -10.02 5.46
CA GLN A 63 -4.45 -8.57 5.55
C GLN A 63 -4.83 -8.12 6.97
N SER A 64 -5.64 -8.90 7.70
CA SER A 64 -6.11 -8.54 9.05
C SER A 64 -4.99 -8.48 10.08
N LYS A 65 -3.90 -9.25 9.88
CA LYS A 65 -2.72 -9.21 10.75
C LYS A 65 -1.78 -8.04 10.43
N ALA A 66 -1.89 -7.46 9.24
CA ALA A 66 -1.08 -6.33 8.80
C ALA A 66 -1.67 -4.99 9.24
N VAL A 67 -2.97 -4.79 9.04
CA VAL A 67 -3.64 -3.51 9.31
C VAL A 67 -3.53 -3.10 10.78
N GLY A 68 -3.25 -1.81 11.01
CA GLY A 68 -3.06 -1.20 12.32
C GLY A 68 -1.67 -1.45 12.93
N ARG A 69 -0.82 -2.26 12.30
CA ARG A 69 0.57 -2.47 12.75
C ARG A 69 1.45 -1.35 12.22
N HIS A 70 2.42 -0.96 13.05
CA HIS A 70 3.52 -0.12 12.59
C HIS A 70 4.45 -0.95 11.71
N LEU A 71 4.86 -0.39 10.56
CA LEU A 71 5.67 -1.07 9.55
C LEU A 71 6.94 -1.71 10.16
N PHE A 72 7.54 -1.04 11.15
CA PHE A 72 8.80 -1.45 11.79
C PHE A 72 8.66 -2.09 13.17
N ALA A 73 7.45 -2.24 13.74
CA ALA A 73 7.30 -2.74 15.12
C ALA A 73 7.46 -4.28 15.23
N GLY A 74 8.51 -4.82 14.61
CA GLY A 74 8.92 -6.22 14.70
C GLY A 74 8.09 -7.19 13.87
N VAL A 75 7.32 -6.71 12.89
CA VAL A 75 6.47 -7.57 12.04
C VAL A 75 7.05 -7.75 10.64
N LEU A 76 7.49 -6.67 10.00
CA LEU A 76 8.26 -6.74 8.78
C LEU A 76 9.74 -6.93 9.13
N ARG A 77 10.33 -8.06 8.75
CA ARG A 77 11.77 -8.30 8.89
C ARG A 77 12.48 -7.87 7.61
N LEU A 78 12.98 -6.65 7.62
CA LEU A 78 13.82 -6.10 6.54
C LEU A 78 15.26 -6.50 6.76
N LEU A 79 15.93 -6.91 5.69
CA LEU A 79 17.31 -7.36 5.72
C LEU A 79 18.22 -6.42 4.92
N ASP A 80 19.44 -6.25 5.38
CA ASP A 80 20.49 -5.57 4.65
C ASP A 80 20.93 -6.42 3.43
N PHE A 81 21.24 -5.76 2.32
CA PHE A 81 21.66 -6.44 1.10
C PHE A 81 23.11 -6.94 1.16
N ALA A 82 23.98 -6.33 1.96
CA ALA A 82 25.39 -6.62 2.03
C ALA A 82 25.67 -7.92 2.79
N ASP A 83 25.08 -8.10 3.97
CA ASP A 83 25.36 -9.23 4.87
C ASP A 83 24.12 -10.06 5.22
N GLY A 84 22.91 -9.59 4.91
CA GLY A 84 21.66 -10.28 5.24
C GLY A 84 21.24 -10.16 6.71
N ALA A 85 21.90 -9.30 7.48
CA ALA A 85 21.47 -8.96 8.84
C ALA A 85 20.19 -8.12 8.82
N ASP A 86 19.59 -7.86 9.98
CA ASP A 86 18.45 -6.94 10.08
C ASP A 86 18.85 -5.53 9.61
N LEU A 87 17.99 -4.90 8.81
CA LEU A 87 18.20 -3.55 8.29
C LEU A 87 18.25 -2.55 9.48
N PRO A 88 19.29 -1.71 9.59
CA PRO A 88 19.40 -0.77 10.71
C PRO A 88 18.37 0.36 10.61
N ASP A 89 17.96 0.91 11.75
CA ASP A 89 16.95 1.98 11.85
C ASP A 89 17.23 3.18 10.92
N SER A 90 18.49 3.57 10.76
CA SER A 90 18.90 4.69 9.89
C SER A 90 18.64 4.43 8.41
N GLU A 91 18.59 3.17 7.98
CA GLU A 91 18.24 2.78 6.62
C GLU A 91 16.73 2.52 6.47
N MET A 92 16.02 2.20 7.56
CA MET A 92 14.56 2.06 7.54
C MET A 92 13.87 3.37 7.10
N GLU A 93 14.40 4.54 7.45
CA GLU A 93 13.85 5.83 6.99
C GLU A 93 13.95 6.04 5.47
N LYS A 94 14.81 5.26 4.79
CA LYS A 94 15.11 5.39 3.36
C LYS A 94 14.36 4.38 2.50
N ILE A 95 13.62 3.46 3.11
CA ILE A 95 12.83 2.50 2.31
C ILE A 95 11.73 3.23 1.53
N PRO A 96 11.32 2.72 0.36
CA PRO A 96 10.38 3.43 -0.51
C PRO A 96 9.09 3.93 0.16
N PRO A 97 8.32 3.15 0.94
CA PRO A 97 7.09 3.66 1.57
C PRO A 97 7.33 4.87 2.47
N VAL A 98 8.40 4.86 3.27
CA VAL A 98 8.72 5.94 4.22
C VAL A 98 9.36 7.12 3.51
N LEU A 99 10.26 6.86 2.55
CA LEU A 99 10.91 7.89 1.78
C LEU A 99 9.91 8.65 0.90
N ALA A 100 8.92 7.97 0.32
CA ALA A 100 7.91 8.62 -0.50
C ALA A 100 7.07 9.61 0.31
N TYR A 101 6.64 9.20 1.50
CA TYR A 101 5.93 10.07 2.43
C TYR A 101 6.81 11.26 2.87
N SER A 102 8.00 10.99 3.43
CA SER A 102 8.86 12.01 4.03
C SER A 102 9.42 13.02 3.02
N SER A 103 9.70 12.57 1.79
CA SER A 103 10.19 13.45 0.71
C SER A 103 9.08 14.15 -0.06
N GLY A 104 7.83 13.67 0.04
CA GLY A 104 6.71 14.12 -0.79
C GLY A 104 6.92 13.84 -2.28
N ARG A 105 7.70 12.81 -2.63
CA ARG A 105 8.04 12.43 -4.01
C ARG A 105 7.94 10.93 -4.22
N LEU A 106 7.82 10.50 -5.47
CA LEU A 106 7.92 9.08 -5.80
C LEU A 106 9.29 8.55 -5.37
N ALA A 107 9.29 7.38 -4.71
CA ALA A 107 10.48 6.63 -4.34
C ALA A 107 10.39 5.23 -4.93
N ARG A 108 11.50 4.73 -5.45
CA ARG A 108 11.64 3.34 -5.91
C ARG A 108 12.94 2.76 -5.37
N GLY A 109 12.89 1.51 -4.94
CA GLY A 109 14.06 0.82 -4.44
C GLY A 109 13.78 -0.66 -4.20
N LEU A 110 14.85 -1.42 -4.05
CA LEU A 110 14.76 -2.81 -3.67
C LEU A 110 14.63 -2.95 -2.15
N LEU A 111 13.86 -3.93 -1.71
CA LEU A 111 13.74 -4.37 -0.32
C LEU A 111 14.08 -5.84 -0.25
N ARG A 112 14.78 -6.23 0.80
CA ARG A 112 14.97 -7.64 1.13
C ARG A 112 14.13 -7.94 2.36
N VAL A 113 13.15 -8.82 2.22
CA VAL A 113 12.21 -9.16 3.29
C VAL A 113 12.37 -10.62 3.69
N GLN A 114 12.26 -10.91 4.97
CA GLN A 114 12.07 -12.26 5.47
C GLN A 114 10.58 -12.49 5.73
N SER A 115 9.98 -13.40 4.96
CA SER A 115 8.59 -13.84 5.09
C SER A 115 8.58 -15.29 5.54
N GLY A 116 8.27 -15.51 6.83
CA GLY A 116 8.44 -16.82 7.46
C GLY A 116 9.90 -17.30 7.42
N GLY A 117 10.13 -18.45 6.79
CA GLY A 117 11.48 -19.01 6.60
C GLY A 117 12.19 -18.55 5.32
N GLU A 118 11.49 -17.82 4.45
CA GLU A 118 12.00 -17.46 3.12
C GLU A 118 12.49 -16.00 3.10
N VAL A 119 13.55 -15.76 2.33
CA VAL A 119 14.07 -14.42 2.06
C VAL A 119 13.75 -14.08 0.61
N ARG A 120 13.09 -12.94 0.40
CA ARG A 120 12.65 -12.47 -0.92
C ARG A 120 13.22 -11.08 -1.19
N THR A 121 13.50 -10.80 -2.46
CA THR A 121 13.83 -9.45 -2.91
C THR A 121 12.64 -8.87 -3.63
N LEU A 122 12.22 -7.68 -3.21
CA LEU A 122 11.07 -6.98 -3.77
C LEU A 122 11.54 -5.67 -4.40
N ASP A 123 11.08 -5.38 -5.61
CA ASP A 123 11.04 -4.02 -6.13
C ASP A 123 9.82 -3.31 -5.54
N ALA A 124 10.04 -2.18 -4.87
CA ALA A 124 9.01 -1.38 -4.23
C ALA A 124 8.93 -0.01 -4.88
N VAL A 125 7.74 0.35 -5.38
CA VAL A 125 7.45 1.65 -5.98
C VAL A 125 6.41 2.35 -5.12
N ALA A 126 6.80 3.46 -4.50
CA ALA A 126 6.00 4.19 -3.55
C ALA A 126 5.72 5.62 -4.03
N THR A 127 4.49 6.10 -3.81
CA THR A 127 4.09 7.48 -4.07
C THR A 127 3.48 8.10 -2.81
N PRO A 128 3.76 9.38 -2.52
CA PRO A 128 3.08 10.11 -1.45
C PRO A 128 1.58 10.22 -1.75
N LEU A 129 0.78 10.18 -0.69
CA LEU A 129 -0.62 10.54 -0.69
C LEU A 129 -0.79 11.94 -0.11
N PHE A 130 -1.64 12.77 -0.71
CA PHE A 130 -1.80 14.18 -0.36
C PHE A 130 -3.25 14.53 -0.06
N ASP A 131 -3.45 15.27 1.02
CA ASP A 131 -4.66 16.06 1.25
C ASP A 131 -4.33 17.53 0.95
N GLY A 132 -4.74 17.98 -0.23
CA GLY A 132 -4.33 19.27 -0.77
C GLY A 132 -2.82 19.32 -1.04
N ARG A 133 -2.08 20.08 -0.23
CA ARG A 133 -0.60 20.20 -0.34
C ARG A 133 0.16 19.44 0.76
N GLN A 134 -0.56 18.85 1.71
CA GLN A 134 0.06 18.15 2.84
C GLN A 134 0.17 16.66 2.52
N ALA A 135 1.38 16.11 2.58
CA ALA A 135 1.57 14.66 2.52
C ALA A 135 0.98 14.03 3.79
N VAL A 136 0.17 12.99 3.64
CA VAL A 136 -0.57 12.33 4.73
C VAL A 136 -0.24 10.84 4.87
N GLY A 137 0.47 10.27 3.91
CA GLY A 137 0.89 8.87 3.89
C GLY A 137 1.58 8.52 2.57
N SER A 138 1.66 7.24 2.28
CA SER A 138 2.12 6.75 0.97
C SER A 138 1.37 5.48 0.56
N LEU A 139 1.30 5.27 -0.75
CA LEU A 139 0.85 4.04 -1.41
C LEU A 139 2.07 3.38 -2.04
N THR A 140 2.25 2.08 -1.82
CA THR A 140 3.37 1.30 -2.35
C THR A 140 2.89 0.06 -3.06
N PHE A 141 3.42 -0.20 -4.24
CA PHE A 141 3.28 -1.47 -4.98
C PHE A 141 4.58 -2.27 -4.89
N PHE A 142 4.46 -3.59 -4.85
CA PHE A 142 5.57 -4.52 -4.76
C PHE A 142 5.56 -5.53 -5.91
N SER A 143 6.74 -5.89 -6.37
CA SER A 143 6.97 -7.05 -7.23
C SER A 143 8.18 -7.82 -6.71
N GLU A 144 8.08 -9.15 -6.64
CA GLU A 144 9.25 -9.99 -6.41
C GLU A 144 10.16 -9.96 -7.66
N VAL A 145 11.48 -10.00 -7.46
CA VAL A 145 12.52 -9.95 -8.52
C VAL A 145 13.44 -11.15 -8.54
#